data_AF-A0A1V9FDG3-F1
#
_entry.id   AF-A0A1V9FDG3-F1
#
_cell.length_a   1.000
_cell.length_b   1.000
_cell.length_c   1.000
_cell.angle_alpha   90.00
_cell.angle_beta   90.00
_cell.angle_gamma   90.00
#
_symmetry.space_group_name_H-M   'P 1'
#
loop_
_entity.id
_entity.type
_entity.pdbx_description
1 polymer ?
#
loop_
_entity_poly.entity_id
_entity_poly.type
_entity_poly.pdbx_seq_one_letter_code
_entity_poly.pdbx_strand_id
1 'polypeptide(L)'
;MAKKEEREHHKCLGLILPVSDAINTLSGKWKLPIIISLQFGNKRFSEIAKDIPKITDRMLSKELRDLEMNKLIKRTVYDTVPVVVEYSLTEYGESLDDIINELYKWGTRHRKKIMSKD
;
A
#
# COMPACT_ATOMS: atom_id res chain seq x y z
N MET A 1 -8.93 -5.19 -40.68
CA MET A 1 -8.94 -4.03 -39.76
C MET A 1 -9.71 -4.35 -38.48
N ALA A 2 -10.97 -4.83 -38.57
CA ALA A 2 -11.77 -5.28 -37.40
C ALA A 2 -11.07 -6.26 -36.44
N LYS A 3 -10.40 -7.31 -36.94
CA LYS A 3 -9.65 -8.28 -36.10
C LYS A 3 -8.46 -7.66 -35.33
N LYS A 4 -7.93 -6.53 -35.78
CA LYS A 4 -6.84 -5.81 -35.10
C LYS A 4 -7.41 -4.96 -33.96
N GLU A 5 -8.53 -4.27 -34.20
CA GLU A 5 -9.23 -3.46 -33.19
C GLU A 5 -9.78 -4.31 -32.03
N GLU A 6 -10.39 -5.48 -32.32
CA GLU A 6 -10.83 -6.41 -31.28
C GLU A 6 -9.66 -6.95 -30.44
N ARG A 7 -8.51 -7.22 -31.09
CA ARG A 7 -7.30 -7.70 -30.41
C ARG A 7 -6.67 -6.64 -29.52
N GLU A 8 -6.64 -5.39 -29.98
CA GLU A 8 -6.14 -4.25 -29.18
C GLU A 8 -7.09 -3.90 -28.02
N HIS A 9 -8.42 -4.01 -28.22
CA HIS A 9 -9.40 -3.84 -27.16
C HIS A 9 -9.26 -4.90 -26.06
N HIS A 10 -9.11 -6.18 -26.44
CA HIS A 10 -8.93 -7.27 -25.47
C HIS A 10 -7.62 -7.14 -24.67
N LYS A 11 -6.53 -6.69 -25.33
CA LYS A 11 -5.27 -6.37 -24.64
C LYS A 11 -5.42 -5.21 -23.66
N CYS A 12 -6.15 -4.17 -24.04
CA CYS A 12 -6.41 -3.01 -23.19
C CYS A 12 -7.17 -3.43 -21.93
N LEU A 13 -8.23 -4.24 -22.06
CA LEU A 13 -8.96 -4.80 -20.93
C LEU A 13 -8.07 -5.69 -20.03
N GLY A 14 -7.20 -6.50 -20.64
CA GLY A 14 -6.23 -7.32 -19.92
C GLY A 14 -5.23 -6.52 -19.07
N LEU A 15 -5.01 -5.24 -19.40
CA LEU A 15 -4.20 -4.33 -18.58
C LEU A 15 -5.05 -3.56 -17.56
N ILE A 16 -6.21 -3.05 -17.96
CA ILE A 16 -7.05 -2.20 -17.11
C ILE A 16 -7.52 -2.93 -15.85
N LEU A 17 -7.99 -4.17 -15.98
CA LEU A 17 -8.55 -4.92 -14.87
C LEU A 17 -7.54 -5.14 -13.73
N PRO A 18 -6.36 -5.78 -13.96
CA PRO A 18 -5.41 -6.01 -12.87
C PRO A 18 -4.83 -4.71 -12.30
N VAL A 19 -4.66 -3.67 -13.11
CA VAL A 19 -4.22 -2.35 -12.62
C VAL A 19 -5.30 -1.72 -11.74
N SER A 20 -6.56 -1.80 -12.14
CA SER A 20 -7.68 -1.31 -11.35
C SER A 20 -7.81 -2.06 -10.03
N ASP A 21 -7.63 -3.39 -10.03
CA ASP A 21 -7.66 -4.20 -8.81
C ASP A 21 -6.54 -3.78 -7.86
N ALA A 22 -5.32 -3.63 -8.35
CA ALA A 22 -4.19 -3.16 -7.56
C ALA A 22 -4.46 -1.76 -6.96
N ILE A 23 -4.99 -0.83 -7.77
CA ILE A 23 -5.38 0.50 -7.29
C ILE A 23 -6.48 0.38 -6.24
N ASN A 24 -7.52 -0.42 -6.45
CA ASN A 24 -8.60 -0.57 -5.48
C ASN A 24 -8.09 -1.12 -4.13
N THR A 25 -7.17 -2.10 -4.17
CA THR A 25 -6.56 -2.67 -2.97
C THR A 25 -5.63 -1.68 -2.24
N LEU A 26 -4.84 -0.89 -2.98
CA LEU A 26 -3.80 -0.02 -2.40
C LEU A 26 -4.22 1.44 -2.23
N SER A 27 -5.31 1.84 -2.87
CA SER A 27 -5.83 3.21 -2.82
C SER A 27 -6.29 3.59 -1.42
N GLY A 28 -6.36 4.90 -1.22
CA GLY A 28 -6.66 5.49 0.07
C GLY A 28 -5.45 6.21 0.63
N LYS A 29 -5.71 7.08 1.60
CA LYS A 29 -4.71 7.99 2.15
C LYS A 29 -3.67 7.29 3.04
N TRP A 30 -4.00 6.12 3.57
CA TRP A 30 -3.31 5.56 4.74
C TRP A 30 -2.61 4.23 4.48
N LYS A 31 -3.05 3.42 3.52
CA LYS A 31 -2.51 2.08 3.26
C LYS A 31 -1.02 2.09 2.92
N LEU A 32 -0.62 2.89 1.92
CA LEU A 32 0.79 3.00 1.53
C LEU A 32 1.67 3.55 2.67
N PRO A 33 1.31 4.63 3.40
CA PRO A 33 2.05 5.04 4.60
C PRO A 33 2.20 3.94 5.65
N ILE A 34 1.16 3.13 5.91
CA ILE A 34 1.24 2.00 6.85
C ILE A 34 2.23 0.95 6.36
N ILE A 35 2.13 0.54 5.09
CA ILE A 35 3.03 -0.44 4.49
C ILE A 35 4.48 0.06 4.57
N ILE A 36 4.73 1.31 4.20
CA ILE A 36 6.06 1.94 4.28
C ILE A 36 6.57 1.92 5.72
N SER A 37 5.76 2.33 6.71
CA SER A 37 6.18 2.29 8.12
C SER A 37 6.56 0.88 8.59
N LEU A 38 5.86 -0.15 8.14
CA LEU A 38 6.20 -1.56 8.41
C LEU A 38 7.51 -1.99 7.70
N GLN A 39 7.77 -1.51 6.47
CA GLN A 39 9.04 -1.75 5.76
C GLN A 39 10.25 -1.18 6.53
N PHE A 40 10.06 -0.07 7.24
CA PHE A 40 11.08 0.53 8.10
C PHE A 40 11.21 -0.15 9.48
N GLY A 41 10.52 -1.28 9.70
CA GLY A 41 10.71 -2.14 10.85
C GLY A 41 9.82 -1.85 12.05
N ASN A 42 8.88 -0.90 11.95
CA ASN A 42 7.89 -0.71 13.00
C ASN A 42 6.95 -1.90 13.06
N LYS A 43 6.56 -2.27 14.28
CA LYS A 43 5.70 -3.45 14.51
C LYS A 43 4.52 -3.14 15.40
N ARG A 44 4.61 -2.13 16.27
CA ARG A 44 3.55 -1.79 17.22
C ARG A 44 2.61 -0.74 16.63
N PHE A 45 1.34 -0.82 17.02
CA PHE A 45 0.31 0.14 16.60
C PHE A 45 0.73 1.60 16.83
N SER A 46 1.30 1.90 17.99
CA SER A 46 1.75 3.25 18.36
C SER A 46 2.99 3.71 17.59
N GLU A 47 3.85 2.79 17.14
CA GLU A 47 4.99 3.11 16.28
C GLU A 47 4.48 3.52 14.89
N ILE A 48 3.61 2.69 14.30
CA ILE A 48 3.00 2.95 12.99
C ILE A 48 2.21 4.26 13.00
N ALA A 49 1.45 4.54 14.07
CA ALA A 49 0.68 5.78 14.20
C ALA A 49 1.57 7.04 14.21
N LYS A 50 2.76 6.98 14.81
CA LYS A 50 3.68 8.13 14.91
C LYS A 50 4.24 8.54 13.55
N ASP A 51 4.46 7.60 12.65
CA ASP A 51 5.00 7.85 11.31
C ASP A 51 3.99 8.44 10.33
N ILE A 52 2.70 8.44 10.69
CA ILE A 52 1.62 8.82 9.79
C ILE A 52 0.84 10.00 10.38
N PRO A 53 1.31 11.24 10.14
CA PRO A 53 0.65 12.43 10.67
C PRO A 53 -0.84 12.48 10.31
N LYS A 54 -1.67 12.85 11.29
CA LYS A 54 -3.13 13.04 11.15
C LYS A 54 -3.95 11.76 11.00
N ILE A 55 -3.35 10.56 11.05
CA ILE A 55 -4.15 9.34 11.16
C ILE A 55 -4.77 9.26 12.57
N THR A 56 -6.03 8.86 12.65
CA THR A 56 -6.69 8.59 13.94
C THR A 56 -6.59 7.10 14.26
N ASP A 57 -6.64 6.73 15.54
CA ASP A 57 -6.60 5.32 15.95
C ASP A 57 -7.70 4.48 15.30
N ARG A 58 -8.90 5.06 15.14
CA ARG A 58 -10.02 4.43 14.45
C ARG A 58 -9.69 4.14 12.98
N MET A 59 -9.06 5.09 12.29
CA MET A 59 -8.66 4.91 10.90
C MET A 59 -7.53 3.88 10.80
N LEU A 60 -6.47 4.00 11.61
CA LEU A 60 -5.37 3.04 11.59
C LEU A 60 -5.86 1.61 11.85
N SER A 61 -6.74 1.42 12.84
CA SER A 61 -7.34 0.12 13.13
C SER A 61 -8.13 -0.45 11.94
N LYS A 62 -8.87 0.41 11.22
CA LYS A 62 -9.63 0.02 10.02
C LYS A 62 -8.69 -0.42 8.90
N GLU A 63 -7.65 0.37 8.63
CA GLU A 63 -6.71 0.13 7.54
C GLU A 63 -5.84 -1.10 7.79
N LEU A 64 -5.36 -1.30 9.03
CA LEU A 64 -4.63 -2.53 9.41
C LEU A 64 -5.49 -3.78 9.19
N ARG A 65 -6.77 -3.74 9.58
CA ARG A 65 -7.70 -4.85 9.34
C ARG A 65 -7.90 -5.12 7.85
N ASP A 66 -8.06 -4.06 7.05
CA ASP A 66 -8.25 -4.19 5.61
C ASP A 66 -6.99 -4.76 4.93
N LEU A 67 -5.79 -4.28 5.31
CA LEU A 67 -4.52 -4.81 4.83
C LEU A 67 -4.32 -6.28 5.22
N GLU A 68 -4.75 -6.68 6.42
CA GLU A 68 -4.71 -8.07 6.88
C GLU A 68 -5.67 -8.95 6.06
N MET A 69 -6.90 -8.49 5.82
CA MET A 69 -7.88 -9.18 4.98
C MET A 69 -7.39 -9.37 3.54
N ASN A 70 -6.65 -8.39 3.00
CA ASN A 70 -6.02 -8.45 1.69
C ASN A 70 -4.69 -9.24 1.69
N LYS A 71 -4.34 -9.90 2.81
CA LYS A 71 -3.13 -10.73 2.97
C LYS A 71 -1.81 -9.97 2.80
N LEU A 72 -1.82 -8.64 2.93
CA LEU A 72 -0.63 -7.80 2.81
C LEU A 72 0.13 -7.71 4.13
N ILE A 73 -0.58 -7.78 5.25
CA ILE A 73 0.03 -7.79 6.58
C ILE A 73 -0.46 -8.97 7.40
N LYS A 74 0.33 -9.33 8.41
CA LYS A 74 -0.01 -10.31 9.44
C LYS A 74 -0.03 -9.63 10.80
N ARG A 75 -1.11 -9.84 11.56
CA ARG A 75 -1.21 -9.49 12.97
C ARG A 75 -0.79 -10.68 13.83
N THR A 76 0.16 -10.47 14.73
CA THR A 76 0.62 -11.49 15.70
C THR A 76 0.33 -11.02 17.11
N VAL A 77 -0.30 -11.88 17.92
CA VAL A 77 -0.54 -11.64 19.34
C VAL A 77 0.37 -12.55 20.13
N TYR A 78 1.19 -11.98 21.01
CA TYR A 78 2.06 -12.72 21.89
C TYR A 78 1.45 -12.75 23.29
N ASP A 79 1.45 -13.94 23.88
CA ASP A 79 0.96 -14.18 25.24
C ASP A 79 2.01 -13.77 26.27
N THR A 80 2.21 -12.46 26.38
CA THR A 80 3.13 -11.82 27.32
C THR A 80 2.33 -11.03 28.36
N VAL A 81 2.99 -10.64 29.46
CA VAL A 81 2.40 -9.72 30.45
C VAL A 81 3.21 -8.41 30.42
N PRO A 82 2.66 -7.30 29.90
CA PRO A 82 1.34 -7.15 29.26
C PRO A 82 1.27 -7.80 27.86
N VAL A 83 0.05 -8.06 27.35
CA VAL A 83 -0.17 -8.66 26.02
C VAL A 83 0.44 -7.77 24.93
N VAL A 84 1.24 -8.37 24.06
CA VAL A 84 1.91 -7.67 22.95
C VAL A 84 1.23 -8.02 21.63
N VAL A 85 0.96 -6.99 20.83
CA VAL A 85 0.43 -7.11 19.46
C VAL A 85 1.40 -6.46 18.50
N GLU A 86 1.79 -7.22 17.48
CA GLU A 86 2.65 -6.77 16.40
C GLU A 86 1.99 -6.94 15.03
N TYR A 87 2.42 -6.11 14.10
CA TYR A 87 2.07 -6.15 12.69
C TYR A 87 3.35 -6.31 11.87
N SER A 88 3.28 -7.09 10.80
CA SER A 88 4.40 -7.34 9.89
C SER A 88 3.88 -7.50 8.48
N LEU A 89 4.68 -7.19 7.47
CA LEU A 89 4.34 -7.55 6.10
C LEU A 89 4.33 -9.08 5.96
N THR A 90 3.44 -9.59 5.12
CA THR A 90 3.55 -10.98 4.63
C THR A 90 4.58 -11.02 3.49
N GLU A 91 5.01 -12.21 3.09
CA GLU A 91 5.81 -12.39 1.86
C GLU A 91 5.13 -11.75 0.63
N TYR A 92 3.79 -11.85 0.55
CA TYR A 92 3.03 -11.17 -0.50
C TYR A 92 3.05 -9.64 -0.34
N GLY A 93 2.94 -9.12 0.88
CA GLY A 93 3.04 -7.69 1.17
C GLY A 93 4.42 -7.11 0.86
N GLU A 94 5.49 -7.89 1.07
CA GLU A 94 6.86 -7.49 0.73
C GLU A 94 7.05 -7.29 -0.79
N SER A 95 6.30 -8.01 -1.63
CA SER A 95 6.32 -7.81 -3.08
C SER A 95 5.89 -6.40 -3.54
N LEU A 96 5.25 -5.63 -2.65
CA LEU A 96 4.88 -4.24 -2.93
C LEU A 96 6.06 -3.27 -2.94
N ASP A 97 7.25 -3.68 -2.47
CA ASP A 97 8.42 -2.80 -2.40
C ASP A 97 8.79 -2.22 -3.77
N ASP A 98 8.78 -3.05 -4.81
CA ASP A 98 9.05 -2.62 -6.19
C ASP A 98 8.05 -1.55 -6.67
N ILE A 99 6.77 -1.74 -6.35
CA ILE A 99 5.70 -0.80 -6.72
C ILE A 99 5.89 0.53 -5.98
N ILE A 100 6.16 0.47 -4.67
CA ILE A 100 6.39 1.66 -3.83
C ILE A 100 7.62 2.43 -4.33
N ASN A 101 8.68 1.74 -4.73
CA ASN A 101 9.88 2.34 -5.29
C ASN A 101 9.59 3.05 -6.62
N GLU A 102 8.83 2.43 -7.52
CA GLU A 102 8.43 3.09 -8.78
C GLU A 102 7.51 4.29 -8.56
N LEU A 103 6.58 4.20 -7.60
CA LEU A 103 5.75 5.33 -7.18
C LEU A 103 6.60 6.46 -6.59
N TYR A 104 7.60 6.14 -5.77
CA TYR A 104 8.53 7.12 -5.21
C TYR A 104 9.32 7.83 -6.31
N LYS A 105 9.92 7.08 -7.24
CA LYS A 105 10.68 7.63 -8.37
C LYS A 105 9.81 8.55 -9.22
N TRP A 106 8.63 8.08 -9.63
CA TRP A 106 7.70 8.87 -10.43
C TRP A 106 7.20 10.10 -9.66
N GLY A 107 6.76 9.92 -8.41
CA GLY A 107 6.24 11.00 -7.57
C GLY A 107 7.28 12.10 -7.29
N THR A 108 8.56 11.73 -7.22
CA THR A 108 9.67 12.68 -7.11
C THR A 108 9.85 13.50 -8.38
N ARG A 109 9.82 12.85 -9.55
CA ARG A 109 9.85 13.56 -10.85
C ARG A 109 8.62 14.46 -11.04
N HIS A 110 7.44 13.97 -10.67
CA HIS A 110 6.20 14.71 -10.75
C HIS A 110 6.22 15.95 -9.85
N ARG A 111 6.64 15.81 -8.59
CA ARG A 111 6.82 16.97 -7.69
C ARG A 111 7.77 18.00 -8.28
N LYS A 112 8.92 17.58 -8.81
CA LYS A 112 9.84 18.50 -9.50
C LYS A 112 9.18 19.20 -10.68
N LYS A 113 8.39 18.49 -11.49
CA LYS A 113 7.70 19.03 -12.67
C LYS A 113 6.61 20.04 -12.32
N ILE A 114 5.90 19.85 -11.21
CA ILE A 114 4.81 20.75 -10.78
C ILE A 114 5.33 21.91 -9.91
N MET A 115 6.41 21.70 -9.15
CA MET A 115 6.99 22.72 -8.26
C MET A 115 8.09 23.57 -8.91
N SER A 116 8.61 23.17 -10.07
CA SER A 116 9.39 24.09 -10.90
C SER A 116 8.45 25.18 -11.40
N LYS A 117 8.49 26.34 -10.73
CA LYS A 117 7.99 27.58 -11.32
C LYS A 117 8.85 27.87 -12.55
N ASP A 118 8.21 28.10 -13.69
CA ASP A 118 8.79 28.94 -14.73
C ASP A 118 9.01 30.36 -14.17
#